data_AF-A0A661J1K7-F1
#
_entry.id   AF-A0A661J1K7-F1
#
_cell.length_a   1.000
_cell.length_b   1.000
_cell.length_c   1.000
_cell.angle_alpha   90.00
_cell.angle_beta   90.00
_cell.angle_gamma   90.00
#
_symmetry.space_group_name_H-M   'P 1'
#
loop_
_entity.id
_entity.type
_entity.pdbx_description
1 polymer ?
#
loop_
_entity_poly.entity_id
_entity_poly.type
_entity_poly.pdbx_seq_one_letter_code
_entity_poly.pdbx_strand_id
1 'polypeptide(L)' 'LPVVFWDERFSTAEAERVLLMADQSRKKRRKVIDKLAAVIILQGYLDSRREKG' A
#
# COMPACT_ATOMS: atom_id res chain seq x y z
N LEU A 1 -20.53 4.04 -9.60
CA LEU A 1 -19.25 4.75 -9.86
C LEU A 1 -18.40 3.89 -10.78
N PRO A 2 -17.58 4.47 -11.68
CA PRO A 2 -16.66 3.72 -12.51
C PRO A 2 -15.60 3.00 -11.65
N VAL A 3 -15.22 1.79 -12.06
CA VAL A 3 -14.22 0.96 -11.40
C VAL A 3 -13.01 0.81 -12.31
N VAL A 4 -11.82 0.96 -11.74
CA VAL A 4 -10.55 0.80 -12.46
C VAL A 4 -9.79 -0.35 -11.82
N PHE A 5 -9.26 -1.24 -12.66
CA PHE A 5 -8.37 -2.31 -12.21
C PHE A 5 -6.93 -1.79 -12.11
N TRP A 6 -6.26 -2.17 -11.03
CA TRP A 6 -4.87 -1.84 -10.78
C TRP A 6 -4.14 -3.06 -10.22
N ASP A 7 -2.88 -3.22 -10.57
CA ASP A 7 -2.04 -4.31 -10.08
C ASP A 7 -1.53 -4.00 -8.68
N GLU A 8 -1.93 -4.80 -7.69
CA GLU A 8 -1.58 -4.62 -6.27
C GLU A 8 -0.38 -5.45 -5.81
N ARG A 9 0.29 -6.18 -6.72
CA ARG A 9 1.40 -7.07 -6.35
C ARG A 9 2.44 -6.33 -5.51
N PHE A 10 2.98 -7.04 -4.51
CA PHE A 10 3.97 -6.56 -3.55
C PHE A 10 3.50 -5.51 -2.51
N SER A 11 2.28 -4.97 -2.60
CA SER A 11 1.76 -3.95 -1.66
C SER A 11 1.81 -4.40 -0.20
N THR A 12 1.47 -5.65 0.11
CA THR A 12 1.57 -6.21 1.47
C THR A 12 3.01 -6.31 1.96
N ALA A 13 3.93 -6.72 1.08
CA ALA A 13 5.35 -6.85 1.44
C ALA A 13 5.99 -5.48 1.70
N GLU A 14 5.63 -4.47 0.91
CA GLU A 14 6.04 -3.08 1.12
C GLU A 14 5.45 -2.52 2.42
N ALA A 15 4.15 -2.72 2.67
CA ALA A 15 3.50 -2.32 3.91
C ALA A 15 4.18 -2.95 5.14
N GLU A 16 4.53 -4.23 5.07
CA GLU A 16 5.25 -4.92 6.15
C GLU A 16 6.63 -4.31 6.38
N ARG A 17 7.38 -4.02 5.31
CA ARG A 17 8.70 -3.39 5.39
C ARG A 17 8.62 -2.00 6.03
N VAL A 18 7.66 -1.16 5.63
CA VAL A 18 7.47 0.19 6.22
C VAL A 18 7.16 0.10 7.71
N LEU A 19 6.26 -0.81 8.10
CA LEU A 19 5.89 -0.97 9.51
C LEU A 19 7.01 -1.59 10.36
N LEU A 20 7.85 -2.45 9.77
CA LEU A 20 9.07 -2.96 10.39
C LEU A 20 10.08 -1.83 10.65
N MET A 21 10.29 -0.96 9.66
CA MET A 21 11.17 0.20 9.78
C MET A 21 10.67 1.21 10.83
N ALA A 22 9.35 1.29 11.02
CA ALA A 22 8.70 2.12 12.04
C ALA A 22 8.69 1.49 13.46
N ASP A 23 9.49 0.46 13.69
CA ASP A 23 9.64 -0.29 14.95
C ASP A 23 8.29 -0.74 15.58
N GLN A 24 7.30 -1.05 14.73
CA GLN A 24 6.01 -1.53 15.20
C GLN A 24 6.10 -3.00 15.56
N SER A 25 5.67 -3.37 16.76
CA SER A 25 5.60 -4.79 17.15
C SER A 25 4.68 -5.60 16.22
N ARG A 26 4.97 -6.89 16.03
CA ARG A 26 4.17 -7.80 15.18
C ARG A 26 2.66 -7.69 15.43
N LYS A 27 2.25 -7.59 16.71
CA LYS A 27 0.84 -7.44 17.11
C LYS A 27 0.23 -6.13 16.63
N LYS A 28 0.97 -5.02 16.67
CA LYS A 28 0.53 -3.73 16.15
C LYS A 28 0.47 -3.74 14.62
N ARG A 29 1.48 -4.31 13.93
CA ARG A 29 1.52 -4.40 12.46
C ARG A 29 0.32 -5.13 11.88
N ARG A 30 -0.06 -6.29 12.43
CA ARG A 30 -1.24 -7.07 11.98
C ARG A 30 -2.55 -6.27 12.02
N LYS A 31 -2.65 -5.20 12.83
CA LYS A 31 -3.86 -4.38 12.90
C LYS A 31 -3.93 -3.30 11.83
N VAL A 32 -2.80 -2.94 11.20
CA VAL A 32 -2.70 -1.76 10.32
C VAL A 32 -2.16 -2.08 8.94
N ILE A 33 -1.67 -3.30 8.70
CA ILE A 33 -1.02 -3.69 7.44
C ILE A 33 -1.96 -3.57 6.24
N ASP A 34 -3.21 -4.03 6.34
CA ASP A 34 -4.16 -3.99 5.22
C ASP A 34 -4.52 -2.55 4.85
N LYS A 35 -4.66 -1.68 5.85
CA LYS A 35 -4.90 -0.25 5.63
C LYS A 35 -3.73 0.39 4.90
N LEU A 36 -2.49 0.06 5.29
CA LEU A 36 -1.31 0.61 4.64
C LEU A 36 -1.14 0.07 3.22
N ALA A 37 -1.40 -1.23 2.99
CA ALA A 37 -1.40 -1.82 1.66
C ALA A 37 -2.40 -1.12 0.72
N ALA A 38 -3.62 -0.83 1.19
CA ALA A 38 -4.61 -0.08 0.41
C ALA A 38 -4.14 1.34 0.03
N VAL A 39 -3.43 2.02 0.95
CA VAL A 39 -2.82 3.34 0.66
C VAL A 39 -1.73 3.21 -0.40
N ILE A 40 -0.86 2.20 -0.32
CA ILE A 40 0.22 1.95 -1.29
C ILE A 40 -0.36 1.67 -2.69
N ILE A 41 -1.41 0.85 -2.78
CA ILE A 41 -2.11 0.55 -4.03
C ILE A 41 -2.63 1.84 -4.67
N LEU A 42 -3.33 2.67 -3.88
CA LEU A 42 -3.87 3.94 -4.36
C LEU A 42 -2.76 4.90 -4.78
N GLN A 43 -1.68 4.98 -4.01
CA GLN A 43 -0.54 5.84 -4.31
C GLN A 43 0.11 5.44 -5.65
N GLY A 44 0.37 4.15 -5.87
CA GLY A 44 0.91 3.66 -7.14
C GLY A 44 0.01 3.98 -8.34
N TYR A 45 -1.31 3.84 -8.19
CA TYR A 45 -2.24 4.25 -9.24
C TYR A 45 -2.16 5.76 -9.52
N LEU A 46 -2.18 6.59 -8.48
CA LEU A 46 -2.12 8.06 -8.63
C LEU A 46 -0.81 8.53 -9.25
N ASP A 47 0.32 7.92 -8.88
CA ASP A 47 1.63 8.25 -9.43
C ASP A 47 1.71 7.89 -10.92
N SER A 48 1.22 6.71 -11.31
CA SER A 48 1.17 6.30 -12.72
C SER A 48 0.31 7.23 -13.59
N ARG A 49 -0.67 7.91 -12.99
CA ARG A 49 -1.51 8.90 -13.68
C ARG A 49 -0.82 10.24 -13.83
N ARG A 50 0.08 10.60 -12.90
CA ARG A 50 0.88 11.82 -12.98
C ARG A 50 1.97 11.71 -14.05
N GLU A 51 2.57 10.53 -14.21
CA GLU A 51 3.62 10.29 -15.22
C GLU A 51 3.11 10.28 -16.67
N LYS A 52 1.79 10.10 -16.87
CA LYS A 52 1.15 10.07 -18.20
C LYS A 52 0.58 11.42 -18.66
N GLY A 53 0.66 12.46 -17.83
CA GLY A 53 0.22 13.82 -18.15
C GLY A 53 1.39 14.71 -18.50
#